data_AF-A0A4R8SC35-F1
#
_entry.id   AF-A0A4R8SC35-F1
#
_cell.length_a   1.000
_cell.length_b   1.000
_cell.length_c   1.000
_cell.angle_alpha   90.00
_cell.angle_beta   90.00
_cell.angle_gamma   90.00
#
_symmetry.space_group_name_H-M   'P 1'
#
loop_
_entity.id
_entity.type
_entity.pdbx_description
1 polymer ?
#
loop_
_entity_poly.entity_id
_entity_poly.type
_entity_poly.pdbx_seq_one_letter_code
_entity_poly.pdbx_strand_id
1 'polypeptide(L)'
;MDHADYAAAVAELRRQLLGYSTEVWAEVELGDAGLERLVELLVPTVLAAQAQVGNFTSIYFGESTGTQPLLVGDEITQGRGVDPETVYARPVITARTALSQGKSPQQALAIGGKRLQNIVGTDLQMAKVRQSQRSLAASGKQYYRRVLTGSENCAMCTIASTQRYKTNRLMPIHPGCDCHVDVLRRGMDLEQVIDPQLLEQTHQQVKAIRGIDDRNGRMPDYRKLIVTREHGEVGPVLTWAHQQFTAKADL
;
A
#
# COMPACT_ATOMS: atom_id res chain seq x y z
N MET A 1 0.84 13.06 18.51
CA MET A 1 -0.02 12.01 17.93
C MET A 1 0.62 10.66 18.20
N ASP A 2 -0.06 9.75 18.90
CA ASP A 2 0.43 8.38 18.99
C ASP A 2 0.18 7.61 17.67
N HIS A 3 0.74 6.41 17.52
CA HIS A 3 0.57 5.65 16.26
C HIS A 3 -0.90 5.28 15.99
N ALA A 4 -1.72 5.08 17.03
CA ALA A 4 -3.12 4.67 16.86
C ALA A 4 -3.94 5.83 16.27
N ASP A 5 -3.76 7.05 16.78
CA ASP A 5 -4.39 8.26 16.25
C ASP A 5 -4.00 8.51 14.78
N TYR A 6 -2.70 8.38 14.48
CA TYR A 6 -2.19 8.48 13.11
C TYR A 6 -2.81 7.43 12.18
N ALA A 7 -2.85 6.17 12.62
CA ALA A 7 -3.43 5.09 11.86
C ALA A 7 -4.93 5.32 11.59
N ALA A 8 -5.67 5.77 12.60
CA ALA A 8 -7.09 6.09 12.48
C ALA A 8 -7.34 7.24 11.48
N ALA A 9 -6.54 8.32 11.54
CA ALA A 9 -6.66 9.44 10.60
C ALA A 9 -6.43 9.03 9.14
N VAL A 10 -5.39 8.21 8.89
CA VAL A 10 -5.11 7.68 7.54
C VAL A 10 -6.19 6.72 7.08
N ALA A 11 -6.67 5.83 7.97
CA ALA A 11 -7.73 4.89 7.65
C ALA A 11 -9.05 5.59 7.31
N GLU A 12 -9.39 6.65 8.06
CA GLU A 12 -10.58 7.45 7.81
C GLU A 12 -10.55 8.13 6.45
N LEU A 13 -9.45 8.80 6.13
CA LEU A 13 -9.28 9.46 4.83
C LEU A 13 -9.33 8.44 3.68
N ARG A 14 -8.70 7.27 3.86
CA ARG A 14 -8.79 6.17 2.90
C ARG A 14 -10.24 5.72 2.69
N ARG A 15 -10.98 5.50 3.79
CA ARG A 15 -12.39 5.07 3.74
C ARG A 15 -13.25 6.09 2.99
N GLN A 16 -13.09 7.38 3.29
CA GLN A 16 -13.83 8.45 2.62
C GLN A 16 -13.51 8.51 1.12
N LEU A 17 -12.24 8.43 0.73
CA LEU A 17 -11.85 8.48 -0.68
C LEU A 17 -12.33 7.24 -1.46
N LEU A 18 -12.26 6.05 -0.88
CA LEU A 18 -12.78 4.83 -1.50
C LEU A 18 -14.31 4.88 -1.65
N GLY A 19 -15.01 5.42 -0.64
CA GLY A 19 -16.45 5.70 -0.72
C GLY A 19 -16.79 6.67 -1.86
N TYR A 20 -16.14 7.84 -1.88
CA TYR A 20 -16.29 8.83 -2.94
C TYR A 20 -16.03 8.25 -4.34
N SER A 21 -14.94 7.52 -4.51
CA SER A 21 -14.62 6.89 -5.82
C SER A 21 -15.62 5.82 -6.23
N THR A 22 -16.28 5.15 -5.27
CA THR A 22 -17.39 4.22 -5.55
C THR A 22 -18.62 4.98 -6.05
N GLU A 23 -18.96 6.10 -5.41
CA GLU A 23 -20.09 6.96 -5.81
C GLU A 23 -19.88 7.56 -7.20
N VAL A 24 -18.70 8.10 -7.49
CA VAL A 24 -18.36 8.63 -8.82
C VAL A 24 -18.42 7.52 -9.87
N TRP A 25 -17.97 6.30 -9.55
CA TRP A 25 -18.02 5.16 -10.48
C TRP A 25 -19.43 4.65 -10.73
N ALA A 26 -20.35 4.75 -9.76
CA ALA A 26 -21.73 4.30 -9.92
C ALA A 26 -22.46 5.02 -11.06
N GLU A 27 -22.09 6.29 -11.30
CA GLU A 27 -22.66 7.16 -12.34
C GLU A 27 -21.79 7.21 -13.61
N VAL A 28 -20.82 6.30 -13.78
CA VAL A 28 -19.87 6.38 -14.88
C VAL A 28 -20.52 6.02 -16.22
N GLU A 29 -20.31 6.88 -17.21
CA GLU A 29 -20.55 6.54 -18.61
C GLU A 29 -19.26 6.03 -19.25
N LEU A 30 -19.34 4.94 -20.01
CA LEU A 30 -18.17 4.36 -20.65
C LEU A 30 -17.77 5.05 -21.96
N GLY A 31 -18.46 6.13 -22.38
CA GLY A 31 -18.06 6.98 -23.51
C GLY A 31 -16.89 7.91 -23.16
N ASP A 32 -16.35 8.64 -24.15
CA ASP A 32 -15.17 9.51 -23.93
C ASP A 32 -15.48 10.67 -22.99
N ALA A 33 -16.66 11.30 -23.14
CA ALA A 33 -17.14 12.32 -22.21
C ALA A 33 -17.26 11.80 -20.75
N GLY A 34 -17.71 10.55 -20.58
CA GLY A 34 -17.79 9.93 -19.25
C GLY A 34 -16.43 9.62 -18.64
N LEU A 35 -15.45 9.24 -19.48
CA LEU A 35 -14.05 9.08 -19.06
C LEU A 35 -13.46 10.42 -18.61
N GLU A 36 -13.60 11.47 -19.41
CA GLU A 36 -13.13 12.82 -19.08
C GLU A 36 -13.75 13.30 -17.76
N ARG A 37 -15.06 13.11 -17.58
CA ARG A 37 -15.75 13.48 -16.34
C ARG A 37 -15.25 12.71 -15.12
N LEU A 38 -14.99 11.40 -15.27
CA LEU A 38 -14.42 10.58 -14.21
C LEU A 38 -13.05 11.11 -13.78
N VAL A 39 -12.19 11.43 -14.75
CA VAL A 39 -10.84 11.96 -14.52
C VAL A 39 -10.90 13.32 -13.82
N GLU A 40 -11.73 14.24 -14.32
CA GLU A 40 -11.93 15.58 -13.77
C GLU A 40 -12.32 15.55 -12.28
N LEU A 41 -13.17 14.60 -11.89
CA LEU A 41 -13.63 14.45 -10.51
C LEU A 41 -12.60 13.77 -9.60
N LEU A 42 -11.99 12.68 -10.08
CA LEU A 42 -11.14 11.84 -9.24
C LEU A 42 -9.73 12.39 -9.05
N VAL A 43 -9.08 12.85 -10.13
CA VAL A 43 -7.65 13.21 -10.09
C VAL A 43 -7.35 14.28 -9.03
N PRO A 44 -7.99 15.46 -9.02
CA PRO A 44 -7.69 16.48 -8.02
C PRO A 44 -7.98 16.00 -6.59
N THR A 45 -9.05 15.23 -6.41
CA THR A 45 -9.46 14.70 -5.10
C THR A 45 -8.45 13.69 -4.56
N VAL A 46 -7.96 12.79 -5.41
CA VAL A 46 -6.93 11.81 -5.05
C VAL A 46 -5.61 12.49 -4.72
N LEU A 47 -5.16 13.44 -5.54
CA LEU A 47 -3.91 14.16 -5.31
C LEU A 47 -3.94 14.91 -3.97
N ALA A 48 -5.06 15.55 -3.65
CA ALA A 48 -5.26 16.19 -2.35
C ALA A 48 -5.22 15.18 -1.19
N ALA A 49 -5.85 14.01 -1.34
CA ALA A 49 -5.82 12.97 -0.34
C ALA A 49 -4.41 12.36 -0.15
N GLN A 50 -3.64 12.17 -1.23
CA GLN A 50 -2.24 11.75 -1.15
C GLN A 50 -1.38 12.77 -0.39
N ALA A 51 -1.54 14.06 -0.70
CA ALA A 51 -0.83 15.13 0.01
C ALA A 51 -1.20 15.13 1.52
N GLN A 52 -2.47 14.95 1.84
CA GLN A 52 -2.95 14.90 3.22
C GLN A 52 -2.41 13.67 3.99
N VAL A 53 -2.38 12.49 3.35
CA VAL A 53 -1.73 11.30 3.92
C VAL A 53 -0.24 11.58 4.17
N GLY A 54 0.44 12.21 3.21
CA GLY A 54 1.83 12.67 3.39
C GLY A 54 1.96 13.58 4.61
N ASN A 55 1.08 14.56 4.80
CA ASN A 55 1.15 15.48 5.92
C ASN A 55 0.98 14.75 7.26
N PHE A 56 -0.02 13.87 7.37
CA PHE A 56 -0.20 13.03 8.57
C PHE A 56 1.03 12.18 8.87
N THR A 57 1.57 11.50 7.86
CA THR A 57 2.78 10.68 8.01
C THR A 57 3.98 11.52 8.43
N SER A 58 4.16 12.71 7.86
CA SER A 58 5.29 13.58 8.15
C SER A 58 5.25 14.10 9.59
N ILE A 59 4.08 14.56 10.05
CA ILE A 59 3.86 15.03 11.42
C ILE A 59 4.13 13.89 12.41
N TYR A 60 3.53 12.72 12.16
CA TYR A 60 3.70 11.55 13.01
C TYR A 60 5.18 11.13 13.16
N PHE A 61 5.94 11.10 12.07
CA PHE A 61 7.37 10.78 12.16
C PHE A 61 8.20 11.89 12.81
N GLY A 62 7.87 13.16 12.58
CA GLY A 62 8.52 14.28 13.28
C GLY A 62 8.39 14.12 14.80
N GLU A 63 7.17 13.92 15.29
CA GLU A 63 6.90 13.74 16.71
C GLU A 63 7.53 12.46 17.28
N SER A 64 7.35 11.31 16.61
CA SER A 64 7.85 10.01 17.10
C SER A 64 9.37 9.88 17.09
N THR A 65 10.06 10.67 16.27
CA THR A 65 11.52 10.68 16.17
C THR A 65 12.18 11.86 16.88
N GLY A 66 11.41 12.87 17.31
CA GLY A 66 11.94 14.12 17.85
C GLY A 66 12.59 15.00 16.79
N THR A 67 12.14 14.93 15.54
CA THR A 67 12.64 15.74 14.42
C THR A 67 11.56 16.66 13.85
N GLN A 68 11.95 17.63 13.03
CA GLN A 68 10.99 18.50 12.36
C GLN A 68 10.23 17.72 11.27
N PRO A 69 8.89 17.85 11.19
CA PRO A 69 8.12 17.33 10.07
C PRO A 69 8.68 17.86 8.73
N LEU A 70 8.82 16.97 7.76
CA LEU A 70 9.24 17.32 6.41
C LEU A 70 8.06 17.85 5.59
N LEU A 71 8.33 18.79 4.69
CA LEU A 71 7.34 19.21 3.71
C LEU A 71 7.03 18.06 2.73
N VAL A 72 5.74 17.90 2.44
CA VAL A 72 5.23 17.00 1.41
C VAL A 72 5.50 17.63 0.05
N GLY A 73 6.30 16.96 -0.78
CA GLY A 73 6.62 17.39 -2.13
C GLY A 73 5.92 16.57 -3.20
N ASP A 74 6.18 16.93 -4.46
CA ASP A 74 5.59 16.31 -5.65
C ASP A 74 5.90 14.81 -5.74
N GLU A 75 6.99 14.32 -5.15
CA GLU A 75 7.32 12.89 -5.14
C GLU A 75 6.26 12.02 -4.41
N ILE A 76 5.45 12.63 -3.54
CA ILE A 76 4.36 11.96 -2.83
C ILE A 76 3.14 11.79 -3.72
N THR A 77 2.79 12.82 -4.50
CA THR A 77 1.58 12.87 -5.34
C THR A 77 1.84 12.36 -6.77
N GLN A 78 3.04 12.54 -7.30
CA GLN A 78 3.42 12.17 -8.69
C GLN A 78 4.26 10.91 -8.79
N GLY A 79 4.58 10.23 -7.68
CA GLY A 79 5.66 9.24 -7.73
C GLY A 79 5.34 7.98 -8.54
N ARG A 80 4.16 7.83 -9.17
CA ARG A 80 3.96 6.81 -10.23
C ARG A 80 4.87 7.01 -11.43
N GLY A 81 5.32 8.25 -11.67
CA GLY A 81 6.07 8.62 -12.87
C GLY A 81 5.22 8.56 -14.15
N VAL A 82 3.90 8.48 -14.01
CA VAL A 82 2.90 8.51 -15.08
C VAL A 82 1.91 9.61 -14.73
N ASP A 83 1.42 10.32 -15.73
CA ASP A 83 0.40 11.35 -15.56
C ASP A 83 -0.83 10.78 -14.82
N PRO A 84 -1.31 11.42 -13.74
CA PRO A 84 -2.48 10.94 -13.00
C PRO A 84 -3.73 10.74 -13.87
N GLU A 85 -3.99 11.61 -14.85
CA GLU A 85 -5.14 11.46 -15.75
C GLU A 85 -5.04 10.17 -16.57
N THR A 86 -3.84 9.85 -17.04
CA THR A 86 -3.58 8.58 -17.75
C THR A 86 -3.83 7.37 -16.84
N VAL A 87 -3.48 7.47 -15.55
CA VAL A 87 -3.73 6.40 -14.57
C VAL A 87 -5.23 6.23 -14.32
N TYR A 88 -5.95 7.34 -14.17
CA TYR A 88 -7.37 7.37 -13.83
C TYR A 88 -8.32 7.16 -15.02
N ALA A 89 -7.82 7.19 -16.26
CA ALA A 89 -8.53 6.71 -17.44
C ALA A 89 -8.65 5.16 -17.49
N ARG A 90 -7.72 4.43 -16.86
CA ARG A 90 -7.60 2.97 -16.96
C ARG A 90 -8.82 2.17 -16.51
N PRO A 91 -9.58 2.56 -15.46
CA PRO A 91 -10.80 1.86 -15.08
C PRO A 91 -11.84 1.80 -16.21
N VAL A 92 -12.06 2.91 -16.91
CA VAL A 92 -12.98 2.97 -18.06
C VAL A 92 -12.44 2.14 -19.22
N ILE A 93 -11.16 2.27 -19.55
CA ILE A 93 -10.50 1.46 -20.60
C ILE A 93 -10.62 -0.05 -20.27
N THR A 94 -10.46 -0.42 -19.00
CA THR A 94 -10.60 -1.80 -18.53
C THR A 94 -12.04 -2.30 -18.72
N ALA A 95 -13.03 -1.50 -18.37
CA ALA A 95 -14.45 -1.85 -18.59
C ALA A 95 -14.78 -1.97 -20.08
N ARG A 96 -14.34 -1.03 -20.92
CA ARG A 96 -14.50 -1.08 -22.38
C ARG A 96 -13.87 -2.34 -22.98
N THR A 97 -12.68 -2.71 -22.50
CA THR A 97 -11.98 -3.93 -22.94
C THR A 97 -12.78 -5.17 -22.56
N ALA A 98 -13.31 -5.24 -21.33
CA ALA A 98 -14.15 -6.34 -20.89
C ALA A 98 -15.43 -6.47 -21.75
N LEU A 99 -16.06 -5.36 -22.12
CA LEU A 99 -17.18 -5.34 -23.06
C LEU A 99 -16.79 -5.91 -24.43
N SER A 100 -15.67 -5.46 -25.00
CA SER A 100 -15.19 -5.95 -26.30
C SER A 100 -14.88 -7.46 -26.29
N GLN A 101 -14.61 -8.02 -25.10
CA GLN A 101 -14.37 -9.45 -24.89
C GLN A 101 -15.67 -10.23 -24.60
N GLY A 102 -16.84 -9.63 -24.80
CA GLY A 102 -18.15 -10.27 -24.68
C GLY A 102 -18.67 -10.40 -23.25
N LYS A 103 -18.10 -9.69 -22.27
CA LYS A 103 -18.68 -9.60 -20.92
C LYS A 103 -19.97 -8.78 -20.93
N SER A 104 -20.89 -9.08 -20.02
CA SER A 104 -22.09 -8.25 -19.87
C SER A 104 -21.73 -6.84 -19.37
N PRO A 105 -22.58 -5.82 -19.62
CA PRO A 105 -22.35 -4.47 -19.10
C PRO A 105 -22.11 -4.42 -17.59
N GLN A 106 -22.88 -5.19 -16.82
CA GLN A 106 -22.74 -5.28 -15.37
C GLN A 106 -21.38 -5.87 -14.97
N GLN A 107 -20.93 -6.93 -15.64
CA GLN A 107 -19.62 -7.53 -15.38
C GLN A 107 -18.47 -6.59 -15.74
N ALA A 108 -18.57 -5.90 -16.88
CA ALA A 108 -17.56 -4.95 -17.32
C ALA A 108 -17.42 -3.77 -16.34
N LEU A 109 -18.54 -3.20 -15.89
CA LEU A 109 -18.57 -2.14 -14.88
C LEU A 109 -17.99 -2.62 -13.55
N ALA A 110 -18.28 -3.85 -13.11
CA ALA A 110 -17.69 -4.42 -11.90
C ALA A 110 -16.17 -4.59 -11.99
N ILE A 111 -15.65 -5.02 -13.15
CA ILE A 111 -14.20 -5.16 -13.39
C ILE A 111 -13.52 -3.78 -13.38
N GLY A 112 -14.10 -2.79 -14.06
CA GLY A 112 -13.59 -1.41 -14.08
C GLY A 112 -13.61 -0.77 -12.69
N GLY A 113 -14.71 -0.92 -11.95
CA GLY A 113 -14.84 -0.39 -10.59
C GLY A 113 -13.82 -1.01 -9.63
N LYS A 114 -13.60 -2.33 -9.72
CA LYS A 114 -12.54 -3.00 -8.96
C LYS A 114 -11.15 -2.46 -9.33
N ARG A 115 -10.89 -2.19 -10.62
CA ARG A 115 -9.64 -1.56 -11.06
C ARG A 115 -9.47 -0.17 -10.45
N LEU A 116 -10.53 0.65 -10.43
CA LEU A 116 -10.52 1.97 -9.80
C LEU A 116 -10.17 1.88 -8.31
N GLN A 117 -10.88 1.05 -7.55
CA GLN A 117 -10.65 0.88 -6.11
C GLN A 117 -9.20 0.47 -5.81
N ASN A 118 -8.65 -0.45 -6.61
CA ASN A 118 -7.26 -0.85 -6.49
C ASN A 118 -6.27 0.29 -6.74
N ILE A 119 -6.51 1.12 -7.76
CA ILE A 119 -5.66 2.28 -8.07
C ILE A 119 -5.69 3.28 -6.91
N VAL A 120 -6.89 3.74 -6.52
CA VAL A 120 -7.11 4.70 -5.43
C VAL A 120 -6.48 4.23 -4.13
N GLY A 121 -6.73 2.98 -3.74
CA GLY A 121 -6.18 2.40 -2.54
C GLY A 121 -4.65 2.27 -2.58
N THR A 122 -4.08 2.00 -3.75
CA THR A 122 -2.62 1.89 -3.90
C THR A 122 -1.96 3.27 -3.83
N ASP A 123 -2.58 4.31 -4.39
CA ASP A 123 -2.03 5.68 -4.41
C ASP A 123 -1.88 6.29 -3.02
N LEU A 124 -2.84 6.07 -2.13
CA LEU A 124 -2.72 6.47 -0.73
C LEU A 124 -1.63 5.69 0.01
N GLN A 125 -1.49 4.39 -0.29
CA GLN A 125 -0.45 3.56 0.30
C GLN A 125 0.95 4.01 -0.15
N MET A 126 1.10 4.36 -1.43
CA MET A 126 2.34 4.91 -2.00
C MET A 126 2.72 6.24 -1.35
N ALA A 127 1.75 7.15 -1.19
CA ALA A 127 1.97 8.44 -0.51
C ALA A 127 2.51 8.22 0.92
N LYS A 128 1.83 7.36 1.69
CA LYS A 128 2.23 6.97 3.06
C LYS A 128 3.65 6.42 3.10
N VAL A 129 3.97 5.45 2.24
CA VAL A 129 5.26 4.75 2.27
C VAL A 129 6.41 5.67 1.88
N ARG A 130 6.23 6.48 0.83
CA ARG A 130 7.26 7.42 0.38
C ARG A 130 7.56 8.47 1.43
N GLN A 131 6.52 9.04 2.04
CA GLN A 131 6.72 9.99 3.11
C GLN A 131 7.37 9.33 4.33
N SER A 132 6.95 8.11 4.69
CA SER A 132 7.58 7.34 5.78
C SER A 132 9.08 7.15 5.52
N GLN A 133 9.46 6.79 4.29
CA GLN A 133 10.85 6.62 3.88
C GLN A 133 11.65 7.91 4.01
N ARG A 134 11.10 9.04 3.53
CA ARG A 134 11.75 10.36 3.65
C ARG A 134 11.94 10.76 5.11
N SER A 135 10.89 10.68 5.92
CA SER A 135 10.95 11.09 7.33
C SER A 135 11.88 10.19 8.15
N LEU A 136 11.84 8.87 7.93
CA LEU A 136 12.74 7.94 8.61
C LEU A 136 14.21 8.15 8.21
N ALA A 137 14.49 8.39 6.92
CA ALA A 137 15.85 8.72 6.47
C ALA A 137 16.36 10.02 7.11
N ALA A 138 15.53 11.06 7.19
CA ALA A 138 15.91 12.34 7.79
C ALA A 138 16.11 12.25 9.31
N SER A 139 15.40 11.33 9.99
CA SER A 139 15.49 11.19 11.45
C SER A 139 16.76 10.51 11.98
N GLY A 140 17.58 9.92 11.10
CA GLY A 140 18.74 9.12 11.52
C GLY A 140 18.41 7.79 12.19
N LYS A 141 17.14 7.39 12.27
CA LYS A 141 16.74 6.07 12.75
C LYS A 141 17.27 5.00 11.80
N GLN A 142 17.85 3.93 12.34
CA GLN A 142 18.41 2.84 11.54
C GLN A 142 17.38 1.76 11.21
N TYR A 143 16.38 1.58 12.07
CA TYR A 143 15.40 0.51 11.96
C TYR A 143 13.95 1.02 12.08
N TYR A 144 13.05 0.31 11.43
CA TYR A 144 11.61 0.47 11.56
C TYR A 144 10.94 -0.90 11.70
N ARG A 145 9.68 -0.90 12.13
CA ARG A 145 8.80 -2.07 12.13
C ARG A 145 7.56 -1.83 11.29
N ARG A 146 6.89 -2.90 10.90
CA ARG A 146 5.52 -2.82 10.42
C ARG A 146 4.55 -2.98 11.57
N VAL A 147 3.44 -2.25 11.50
CA VAL A 147 2.38 -2.30 12.51
C VAL A 147 1.09 -2.73 11.84
N LEU A 148 0.44 -3.69 12.47
CA LEU A 148 -0.87 -4.18 12.07
C LEU A 148 -1.95 -3.20 12.54
N THR A 149 -2.87 -2.84 11.66
CA THR A 149 -3.96 -1.87 11.96
C THR A 149 -5.29 -2.53 12.26
N GLY A 150 -5.39 -3.84 12.07
CA GLY A 150 -6.52 -4.65 12.55
C GLY A 150 -7.68 -4.77 11.57
N SER A 151 -7.80 -3.88 10.58
CA SER A 151 -8.89 -3.93 9.58
C SER A 151 -8.64 -4.88 8.40
N GLU A 152 -7.43 -4.95 7.85
CA GLU A 152 -7.12 -5.78 6.66
C GLU A 152 -5.69 -6.39 6.66
N ASN A 153 -5.28 -6.97 7.80
CA ASN A 153 -3.95 -7.59 7.89
C ASN A 153 -3.88 -8.89 7.06
N CYS A 154 -3.25 -8.84 5.89
CA CYS A 154 -2.96 -10.06 5.13
C CYS A 154 -1.83 -10.88 5.80
N ALA A 155 -1.74 -12.17 5.49
CA ALA A 155 -0.72 -13.06 6.06
C ALA A 155 0.71 -12.53 5.87
N MET A 156 1.02 -11.88 4.75
CA MET A 156 2.32 -11.25 4.51
C MET A 156 2.59 -10.09 5.49
N CYS A 157 1.58 -9.26 5.78
CA CYS A 157 1.71 -8.17 6.73
C CYS A 157 1.92 -8.69 8.16
N THR A 158 1.22 -9.75 8.55
CA THR A 158 1.42 -10.42 9.85
C THR A 158 2.86 -10.89 9.99
N ILE A 159 3.37 -11.67 9.03
CA ILE A 159 4.77 -12.14 9.04
C ILE A 159 5.74 -10.96 9.05
N ALA A 160 5.46 -9.92 8.26
CA ALA A 160 6.35 -8.77 8.18
C ALA A 160 6.33 -7.92 9.46
N SER A 161 5.25 -7.93 10.25
CA SER A 161 5.15 -7.20 11.52
C SER A 161 6.02 -7.78 12.65
N THR A 162 6.46 -9.03 12.53
CA THR A 162 7.30 -9.69 13.55
C THR A 162 8.79 -9.40 13.40
N GLN A 163 9.17 -8.60 12.40
CA GLN A 163 10.55 -8.35 12.00
C GLN A 163 10.92 -6.88 12.11
N ARG A 164 12.21 -6.60 12.34
CA ARG A 164 12.78 -5.27 12.10
C ARG A 164 13.32 -5.14 10.67
N TYR A 165 13.31 -3.92 10.15
CA TYR A 165 13.82 -3.58 8.83
C TYR A 165 14.71 -2.36 8.90
N LYS A 166 15.73 -2.29 8.04
CA LYS A 166 16.59 -1.11 7.95
C LYS A 166 15.88 0.01 7.20
N THR A 167 15.96 1.23 7.70
CA THR A 167 15.38 2.43 7.06
C THR A 167 16.02 2.76 5.71
N ASN A 168 17.28 2.34 5.49
CA ASN A 168 17.97 2.45 4.21
C ASN A 168 17.60 1.35 3.20
N ARG A 169 16.66 0.46 3.54
CA ARG A 169 16.11 -0.54 2.62
C ARG A 169 14.74 -0.09 2.11
N LEU A 170 14.30 -0.73 1.04
CA LEU A 170 13.01 -0.49 0.42
C LEU A 170 11.89 -0.75 1.43
N MET A 171 10.83 0.05 1.37
CA MET A 171 9.57 -0.18 2.09
C MET A 171 8.53 -0.75 1.11
N PRO A 172 8.62 -2.04 0.74
CA PRO A 172 7.75 -2.57 -0.29
C PRO A 172 6.28 -2.52 0.12
N ILE A 173 5.41 -2.21 -0.83
CA ILE A 173 3.95 -2.22 -0.63
C ILE A 173 3.35 -3.56 -1.05
N HIS A 174 2.18 -3.91 -0.53
CA HIS A 174 1.31 -4.89 -1.17
C HIS A 174 0.00 -4.19 -1.50
N PRO A 175 -0.40 -4.09 -2.78
CA PRO A 175 -1.63 -3.40 -3.16
C PRO A 175 -2.83 -3.91 -2.37
N GLY A 176 -3.65 -2.97 -1.88
CA GLY A 176 -4.85 -3.27 -1.11
C GLY A 176 -4.61 -3.59 0.37
N CYS A 177 -3.37 -3.67 0.87
CA CYS A 177 -3.13 -3.83 2.30
C CYS A 177 -3.09 -2.49 3.04
N ASP A 178 -3.55 -2.48 4.29
CA ASP A 178 -3.63 -1.29 5.13
C ASP A 178 -2.43 -1.12 6.07
N CYS A 179 -1.54 -2.11 6.21
CA CYS A 179 -0.42 -2.10 7.18
C CYS A 179 0.39 -0.78 7.23
N HIS A 180 0.88 -0.45 8.43
CA HIS A 180 1.62 0.77 8.74
C HIS A 180 3.10 0.49 9.00
N VAL A 181 3.88 1.57 9.06
CA VAL A 181 5.28 1.58 9.49
C VAL A 181 5.40 2.48 10.72
N ASP A 182 6.18 2.05 11.69
CA ASP A 182 6.44 2.76 12.95
C ASP A 182 7.95 2.71 13.25
N VAL A 183 8.42 3.66 14.04
CA VAL A 183 9.76 3.64 14.62
C VAL A 183 9.92 2.42 15.53
N LEU A 184 11.13 1.86 15.57
CA LEU A 184 11.45 0.86 16.57
C LEU A 184 11.67 1.56 17.92
N ARG A 185 10.88 1.20 18.94
CA ARG A 185 11.13 1.65 20.32
C ARG A 185 12.47 1.10 20.80
N ARG A 186 13.13 1.87 21.67
CA ARG A 186 14.41 1.52 22.27
C ARG A 186 14.33 0.13 22.93
N GLY A 187 15.28 -0.76 22.64
CA GLY A 187 15.34 -2.12 23.20
C GLY A 187 14.67 -3.19 22.33
N MET A 188 13.85 -2.82 21.33
CA MET A 188 13.36 -3.77 20.31
C MET A 188 14.36 -3.97 19.16
N ASP A 189 15.45 -3.19 19.11
CA ASP A 189 16.46 -3.20 18.04
C ASP A 189 17.62 -4.18 18.29
N LEU A 190 17.53 -5.03 19.32
CA LEU A 190 18.60 -5.98 19.63
C LEU A 190 18.57 -7.17 18.66
N GLU A 191 17.39 -7.71 18.41
CA GLU A 191 17.18 -8.93 17.63
C GLU A 191 16.50 -8.67 16.28
N GLN A 192 16.65 -9.60 15.33
CA GLN A 192 15.96 -9.52 14.03
C GLN A 192 14.44 -9.72 14.16
N VAL A 193 14.05 -10.70 14.98
CA VAL A 193 12.65 -10.99 15.30
C VAL A 193 12.25 -10.17 16.52
N ILE A 194 11.31 -9.25 16.35
CA ILE A 194 10.86 -8.32 17.39
C ILE A 194 9.60 -8.79 18.10
N ASP A 195 8.87 -9.77 17.53
CA ASP A 195 7.73 -10.43 18.16
C ASP A 195 7.78 -11.95 17.91
N PRO A 196 8.55 -12.70 18.74
CA PRO A 196 8.68 -14.14 18.59
C PRO A 196 7.36 -14.89 18.81
N GLN A 197 6.47 -14.37 19.67
CA GLN A 197 5.21 -15.01 20.01
C GLN A 197 4.25 -14.96 18.82
N LEU A 198 4.08 -13.78 18.20
CA LEU A 198 3.25 -13.64 17.01
C LEU A 198 3.81 -14.42 15.82
N LEU A 199 5.14 -14.50 15.67
CA LEU A 199 5.76 -15.31 14.64
C LEU A 199 5.42 -16.79 14.80
N GLU A 200 5.54 -17.31 16.03
CA GLU A 200 5.21 -18.69 16.33
C GLU A 200 3.72 -19.00 16.16
N GLN A 201 2.84 -18.09 16.58
CA GLN A 201 1.40 -18.21 16.30
C GLN A 201 1.11 -18.26 14.79
N THR A 202 1.81 -17.44 14.00
CA THR A 202 1.69 -17.43 12.55
C THR A 202 2.15 -18.77 11.94
N HIS A 203 3.25 -19.35 12.43
CA HIS A 203 3.69 -20.68 12.03
C HIS A 203 2.63 -21.74 12.33
N GLN A 204 2.04 -21.72 13.54
CA GLN A 204 1.02 -22.67 13.96
C GLN A 204 -0.25 -22.59 13.08
N GLN A 205 -0.68 -21.39 12.72
CA GLN A 205 -1.81 -21.19 11.81
C GLN A 205 -1.50 -21.72 10.39
N VAL A 206 -0.32 -21.44 9.85
CA VAL A 206 0.11 -21.96 8.54
C VAL A 206 0.22 -23.49 8.57
N LYS A 207 0.74 -24.06 9.65
CA LYS A 207 0.83 -25.52 9.88
C LYS A 207 -0.56 -26.16 9.95
N ALA A 208 -1.51 -25.55 10.65
CA ALA A 208 -2.89 -26.06 10.74
C ALA A 208 -3.59 -26.09 9.37
N ILE A 209 -3.27 -25.15 8.47
CA ILE A 209 -3.84 -25.07 7.12
C ILE A 209 -3.14 -26.03 6.14
N ARG A 210 -1.83 -26.27 6.30
CA ARG A 210 -1.02 -27.01 5.31
C ARG A 210 -0.46 -28.36 5.75
N GLY A 211 -0.56 -28.73 7.04
CA GLY A 211 -0.03 -29.98 7.58
C GLY A 211 1.51 -30.08 7.60
N ILE A 212 2.24 -28.97 7.51
CA ILE A 212 3.71 -28.92 7.42
C ILE A 212 4.31 -28.58 8.78
N ASP A 213 5.16 -29.45 9.34
CA ASP A 213 5.84 -29.28 10.63
C ASP A 213 7.28 -28.77 10.42
N ASP A 214 7.58 -27.51 10.76
CA ASP A 214 8.96 -27.04 10.91
C ASP A 214 9.14 -26.11 12.10
N ARG A 215 9.70 -26.67 13.17
CA ARG A 215 10.00 -25.98 14.44
C ARG A 215 11.20 -25.04 14.36
N ASN A 216 11.96 -25.04 13.26
CA ASN A 216 13.11 -24.13 13.07
C ASN A 216 12.72 -22.81 12.38
N GLY A 217 11.44 -22.60 12.06
CA GLY A 217 10.94 -21.36 11.44
C GLY A 217 11.51 -21.09 10.04
N ARG A 218 12.00 -22.12 9.36
CA ARG A 218 12.58 -22.05 8.01
C ARG A 218 11.69 -22.71 6.96
N MET A 219 10.56 -23.29 7.35
CA MET A 219 9.58 -23.89 6.46
C MET A 219 8.13 -23.48 6.83
N PRO A 220 7.39 -22.96 5.84
CA PRO A 220 7.93 -22.55 4.55
C PRO A 220 8.97 -21.43 4.76
N ASP A 221 10.11 -21.50 4.06
CA ASP A 221 11.10 -20.42 4.11
C ASP A 221 10.39 -19.22 3.54
N TYR A 222 9.89 -18.32 4.39
CA TYR A 222 9.07 -17.22 3.91
C TYR A 222 9.88 -16.33 2.97
N ARG A 223 11.23 -16.39 2.99
CA ARG A 223 12.10 -15.71 2.01
C ARG A 223 12.02 -16.32 0.60
N LYS A 224 11.62 -17.59 0.49
CA LYS A 224 11.37 -18.28 -0.79
C LYS A 224 9.93 -18.13 -1.26
N LEU A 225 9.01 -17.73 -0.37
CA LEU A 225 7.61 -17.51 -0.70
C LEU A 225 7.28 -16.04 -0.93
N ILE A 226 7.88 -15.15 -0.15
CA ILE A 226 7.65 -13.72 -0.12
C ILE A 226 8.92 -13.05 -0.62
N VAL A 227 8.84 -12.39 -1.76
CA VAL A 227 9.94 -11.67 -2.38
C VAL A 227 9.57 -10.21 -2.58
N THR A 228 10.57 -9.36 -2.77
CA THR A 228 10.36 -8.00 -3.27
C THR A 228 10.62 -8.00 -4.77
N ARG A 229 9.70 -7.45 -5.56
CA ARG A 229 9.87 -7.23 -7.00
C ARG A 229 9.63 -5.76 -7.33
N GLU A 230 10.31 -5.25 -8.36
CA GLU A 230 10.04 -3.91 -8.87
C GLU A 230 8.82 -3.94 -9.79
N HIS A 231 7.87 -3.05 -9.52
CA HIS A 231 6.73 -2.77 -10.39
C HIS A 231 6.95 -1.40 -11.05
N GLY A 232 6.73 -1.31 -12.36
CA GLY A 232 7.09 -0.14 -13.17
C GLY A 232 6.55 1.22 -12.71
N GLU A 233 5.40 1.26 -12.03
CA GLU A 233 4.77 2.50 -11.55
C GLU A 233 4.78 2.63 -10.02
N VAL A 234 4.61 1.52 -9.30
CA VAL A 234 4.44 1.60 -7.84
C VAL A 234 5.73 1.36 -7.07
N GLY A 235 6.81 1.02 -7.78
CA GLY A 235 8.12 0.72 -7.21
C GLY A 235 8.16 -0.68 -6.56
N PRO A 236 8.89 -0.86 -5.46
CA PRO A 236 9.05 -2.17 -4.84
C PRO A 236 7.75 -2.70 -4.23
N VAL A 237 7.38 -3.93 -4.59
CA VAL A 237 6.18 -4.62 -4.13
C VAL A 237 6.56 -5.90 -3.41
N LEU A 238 5.93 -6.13 -2.25
CA LEU A 238 5.98 -7.39 -1.52
C LEU A 238 5.01 -8.35 -2.18
N THR A 239 5.50 -9.49 -2.66
CA THR A 239 4.72 -10.37 -3.53
C THR A 239 5.05 -11.83 -3.31
N TRP A 240 4.18 -12.73 -3.75
CA TRP A 240 4.49 -14.15 -3.76
C TRP A 240 5.53 -14.44 -4.84
N ALA A 241 6.46 -15.36 -4.59
CA ALA A 241 7.58 -15.62 -5.49
C ALA A 241 7.19 -15.95 -6.94
N HIS A 242 6.01 -16.53 -7.17
CA HIS A 242 5.51 -16.88 -8.50
C HIS A 242 4.83 -15.71 -9.25
N GLN A 243 4.49 -14.62 -8.58
CA GLN A 243 3.87 -13.45 -9.18
C GLN A 243 4.91 -12.59 -9.89
N GLN A 244 4.52 -11.99 -11.02
CA GLN A 244 5.37 -11.13 -11.86
C GLN A 244 4.63 -9.82 -12.14
N PHE A 245 5.37 -8.74 -12.35
CA PHE A 245 4.84 -7.41 -12.65
C PHE A 245 5.54 -6.83 -13.88
N THR A 246 4.86 -5.93 -14.58
CA THR A 246 5.43 -5.11 -15.65
C THR A 246 6.56 -4.26 -15.09
N ALA A 247 7.76 -4.34 -15.67
CA ALA A 247 8.89 -3.52 -15.25
C ALA A 247 8.76 -2.11 -15.84
N LYS A 248 9.52 -1.14 -15.30
CA LYS A 248 9.52 0.23 -15.83
C LYS A 248 9.98 0.30 -17.30
N ALA A 249 10.82 -0.64 -17.73
CA ALA A 249 11.27 -0.73 -19.12
C ALA A 249 10.20 -1.27 -20.09
N ASP A 250 9.10 -1.82 -19.57
CA ASP A 250 8.02 -2.43 -20.35
C ASP A 250 6.78 -1.51 -20.44
N LEU A 251 6.86 -0.28 -19.89
CA LEU A 251 5.82 0.75 -19.93
C LEU A 251 6.12 1.78 -21.02
#